data_AF-A0A6P7G8V4-F1
#
_entry.id   AF-A0A6P7G8V4-F1
#
_cell.length_a   1.000
_cell.length_b   1.000
_cell.length_c   1.000
_cell.angle_alpha   90.00
_cell.angle_beta   90.00
_cell.angle_gamma   90.00
#
_symmetry.space_group_name_H-M   'P 1'
#
loop_
_entity.id
_entity.type
_entity.pdbx_description
1 polymer ?
#
loop_
_entity_poly.entity_id
_entity_poly.type
_entity_poly.pdbx_seq_one_letter_code
_entity_poly.pdbx_strand_id
1 'polypeptide(L)'
;MIFPSSHMTGLECGHRFCTHCWCEYLTTKIMEEGVGQTIACAAHGCDILVDDASVMRLVRDSKVRLKYQHLITNSFVECNRLLRWCPSPDCSNAIKVQYVEPHRVTCKCSHTFCFACGENWHDPVKCHLLKKWIKKCDDDSETSNWIAANTKECPRCNVTIEKDGGCNHMVCKNQNCKADFCWVCLGPWEPHGSSWYNCNRYDEDEAKAARDAQEKSRSALQRYLFYCNRYMNHMASLKFEHKLYASVKEKMEEMQQHNMSWIEVQFLKKAVDILCQCRQTLMYTYVFAYYLQKNNQSVIFEDNQKDLESATETLSEYLERDITSENLADIKQKVQDKYRYCDSRRKVLLEHVHEGYEKEWWDYNE
;
A
#
# COMPACT_ATOMS: atom_id res chain seq x y z
N MET A 1 -20.35 32.47 -37.08
CA MET A 1 -19.14 31.98 -37.76
C MET A 1 -19.54 30.82 -38.66
N ILE A 2 -19.25 30.89 -39.95
CA ILE A 2 -19.51 29.78 -40.89
C ILE A 2 -18.29 28.87 -40.82
N PHE A 3 -18.43 27.68 -40.23
CA PHE A 3 -17.35 26.70 -40.23
C PHE A 3 -17.27 26.04 -41.62
N PRO A 4 -16.05 25.85 -42.18
CA PRO A 4 -15.91 25.13 -43.43
C PRO A 4 -16.42 23.69 -43.30
N SER A 5 -17.02 23.15 -44.36
CA SER A 5 -17.56 21.79 -44.41
C SER A 5 -16.53 20.69 -44.11
N SER A 6 -15.24 20.99 -44.27
CA SER A 6 -14.11 20.14 -43.89
C SER A 6 -13.94 19.94 -42.38
N HIS A 7 -14.50 20.82 -41.55
CA HIS A 7 -14.44 20.73 -40.09
C HIS A 7 -15.67 20.07 -39.46
N MET A 8 -16.60 19.55 -40.28
CA MET A 8 -17.80 18.88 -39.81
C MET A 8 -17.70 17.38 -40.05
N THR A 9 -17.85 16.60 -38.98
CA THR A 9 -17.93 15.14 -39.02
C THR A 9 -19.35 14.70 -38.70
N GLY A 10 -19.85 13.70 -39.42
CA GLY A 10 -21.14 13.08 -39.14
C GLY A 10 -21.03 11.57 -39.06
N LEU A 11 -22.07 10.96 -38.51
CA LEU A 11 -22.28 9.50 -38.49
C LEU A 11 -23.25 9.09 -39.60
N GLU A 12 -23.59 7.80 -39.65
CA GLU A 12 -24.57 7.22 -40.60
C GLU A 12 -25.98 7.84 -40.47
N CYS A 13 -26.31 8.40 -39.31
CA CYS A 13 -27.56 9.13 -39.08
C CYS A 13 -27.67 10.45 -39.86
N GLY A 14 -26.60 10.93 -40.50
CA GLY A 14 -26.57 12.18 -41.24
C GLY A 14 -26.38 13.44 -40.37
N HIS A 15 -26.46 13.34 -39.03
CA HIS A 15 -26.17 14.46 -38.13
C HIS A 15 -24.69 14.84 -38.18
N ARG A 16 -24.40 16.14 -38.39
CA ARG A 16 -23.02 16.65 -38.50
C ARG A 16 -22.76 17.69 -37.42
N PHE A 17 -21.65 17.53 -36.71
CA PHE A 17 -21.16 18.48 -35.72
C PHE A 17 -19.72 18.85 -36.04
N CYS A 18 -19.26 19.99 -35.54
CA CYS A 18 -17.85 20.34 -35.74
C CYS A 18 -16.96 19.36 -34.97
N THR A 19 -15.73 19.16 -35.45
CA THR A 19 -14.77 18.24 -34.81
C THR A 19 -14.49 18.60 -33.35
N HIS A 20 -14.58 19.89 -33.00
CA HIS A 20 -14.38 20.37 -31.64
C HIS A 20 -15.52 19.92 -30.70
N CYS A 21 -16.79 20.14 -31.08
CA CYS A 21 -17.94 19.68 -30.29
C CYS A 21 -17.95 18.15 -30.16
N TRP A 22 -17.59 17.41 -31.21
CA TRP A 22 -17.41 15.95 -31.10
C TRP A 22 -16.34 15.58 -30.08
N CYS A 23 -15.19 16.26 -30.11
CA CYS A 23 -14.11 15.99 -29.18
C CYS A 23 -14.52 16.26 -27.73
N GLU A 24 -15.18 17.39 -27.46
CA GLU A 24 -15.68 17.72 -26.12
C GLU A 24 -16.75 16.73 -25.65
N TYR A 25 -17.77 16.46 -26.48
CA TYR A 25 -18.83 15.50 -26.17
C TYR A 25 -18.26 14.12 -25.80
N LEU A 26 -17.39 13.56 -26.67
CA LEU A 26 -16.77 12.26 -26.43
C LEU A 26 -15.91 12.28 -25.16
N THR A 27 -15.12 13.34 -24.95
CA THR A 27 -14.27 13.47 -23.76
C THR A 27 -15.09 13.47 -22.49
N THR A 28 -16.18 14.25 -22.43
CA THR A 28 -17.08 14.28 -21.28
C THR A 28 -17.75 12.92 -21.06
N LYS A 29 -18.26 12.27 -22.11
CA LYS A 29 -18.85 10.92 -22.01
C LYS A 29 -17.88 9.87 -21.46
N ILE A 30 -16.62 9.93 -21.89
CA ILE A 30 -15.59 8.95 -21.50
C ILE A 30 -15.04 9.21 -20.09
N MET A 31 -14.76 10.48 -19.77
CA MET A 31 -14.03 10.85 -18.55
C MET A 31 -14.95 11.11 -17.36
N GLU A 32 -16.07 11.78 -17.57
CA GLU A 32 -17.00 12.17 -16.49
C GLU A 32 -18.09 11.12 -16.28
N GLU A 33 -18.72 10.66 -17.37
CA GLU A 33 -19.80 9.67 -17.29
C GLU A 33 -19.30 8.21 -17.30
N GLY A 34 -18.04 7.98 -17.69
CA GLY A 34 -17.43 6.64 -17.70
C GLY A 34 -18.02 5.69 -18.74
N VAL A 35 -18.63 6.22 -19.81
CA VAL A 35 -19.31 5.43 -20.85
C VAL A 35 -18.34 5.11 -21.98
N GLY A 36 -18.18 3.83 -22.30
CA GLY A 36 -17.37 3.36 -23.43
C GLY A 36 -18.18 2.64 -24.50
N GLN A 37 -18.91 1.58 -24.12
CA GLN A 37 -19.55 0.65 -25.06
C GLN A 37 -20.83 1.17 -25.73
N THR A 38 -21.42 2.25 -25.22
CA THR A 38 -22.79 2.68 -25.61
C THR A 38 -22.88 4.18 -25.93
N ILE A 39 -21.78 4.79 -26.41
CA ILE A 39 -21.80 6.21 -26.75
C ILE A 39 -22.67 6.41 -28.01
N ALA A 40 -23.80 7.10 -27.87
CA ALA A 40 -24.70 7.44 -28.96
C ALA A 40 -24.34 8.77 -29.64
N CYS A 41 -25.04 9.09 -30.72
CA CYS A 41 -24.95 10.37 -31.41
C CYS A 41 -25.32 11.54 -30.46
N ALA A 42 -24.63 12.67 -30.59
CA ALA A 42 -24.92 13.88 -29.79
C ALA A 42 -26.24 14.59 -30.17
N ALA A 43 -26.95 14.14 -31.20
CA ALA A 43 -28.23 14.71 -31.60
C ALA A 43 -29.36 14.27 -30.65
N HIS A 44 -30.25 15.21 -30.32
CA HIS A 44 -31.40 14.91 -29.46
C HIS A 44 -32.31 13.84 -30.09
N GLY A 45 -32.57 12.76 -29.35
CA GLY A 45 -33.43 11.65 -29.79
C GLY A 45 -32.80 10.70 -30.81
N CYS A 46 -31.46 10.69 -30.94
CA CYS A 46 -30.74 9.80 -31.85
C CYS A 46 -29.90 8.78 -31.08
N ASP A 47 -30.25 7.50 -31.18
CA ASP A 47 -29.58 6.40 -30.45
C ASP A 47 -28.53 5.64 -31.29
N ILE A 48 -28.19 6.16 -32.48
CA ILE A 48 -27.16 5.54 -33.33
C ILE A 48 -25.80 5.66 -32.64
N LEU A 49 -25.12 4.53 -32.47
CA LEU A 49 -23.83 4.43 -31.77
C LEU A 49 -22.69 5.05 -32.60
N VAL A 50 -21.74 5.64 -31.88
CA VAL A 50 -20.47 6.09 -32.45
C VAL A 50 -19.54 4.88 -32.55
N ASP A 51 -19.02 4.58 -33.74
CA ASP A 51 -18.08 3.48 -33.92
C ASP A 51 -16.71 3.77 -33.30
N ASP A 52 -16.02 2.73 -32.84
CA ASP A 52 -14.72 2.84 -32.15
C ASP A 52 -13.67 3.59 -32.99
N ALA A 53 -13.67 3.40 -34.32
CA ALA A 53 -12.72 4.05 -35.20
C ALA A 53 -12.97 5.57 -35.28
N SER A 54 -14.23 5.99 -35.28
CA SER A 54 -14.61 7.39 -35.19
C SER A 54 -14.23 8.01 -33.85
N VAL A 55 -14.44 7.31 -32.72
CA VAL A 55 -14.01 7.80 -31.40
C VAL A 55 -12.49 7.99 -31.37
N MET A 56 -11.73 6.98 -31.80
CA MET A 56 -10.26 7.03 -31.82
C MET A 56 -9.71 8.11 -32.76
N ARG A 57 -10.42 8.43 -33.85
CA ARG A 57 -10.04 9.50 -34.78
C ARG A 57 -10.37 10.89 -34.25
N LEU A 58 -11.50 11.07 -33.57
CA LEU A 58 -12.02 12.36 -33.13
C LEU A 58 -11.41 12.84 -31.81
N VAL A 59 -11.23 11.94 -30.84
CA VAL A 59 -10.52 12.23 -29.60
C VAL A 59 -9.04 12.31 -29.90
N ARG A 60 -8.36 13.40 -29.54
CA ARG A 60 -6.91 13.57 -29.76
C ARG A 60 -6.06 13.32 -28.53
N ASP A 61 -6.64 13.54 -27.35
CA ASP A 61 -5.96 13.34 -26.08
C ASP A 61 -5.66 11.85 -25.86
N SER A 62 -4.39 11.53 -25.60
CA SER A 62 -3.92 10.16 -25.39
C SER A 62 -4.52 9.53 -24.13
N LYS A 63 -4.70 10.30 -23.06
CA LYS A 63 -5.28 9.83 -21.79
C LYS A 63 -6.74 9.43 -21.99
N VAL A 64 -7.50 10.25 -22.71
CA VAL A 64 -8.91 9.97 -23.02
C VAL A 64 -9.04 8.75 -23.93
N ARG A 65 -8.19 8.63 -24.97
CA ARG A 65 -8.14 7.45 -25.85
C ARG A 65 -7.85 6.17 -25.06
N LEU A 66 -6.88 6.21 -24.15
CA LEU A 66 -6.51 5.06 -23.34
C LEU A 66 -7.65 4.65 -22.40
N LYS A 67 -8.33 5.63 -21.78
CA LYS A 67 -9.51 5.40 -20.95
C LYS A 67 -10.65 4.76 -21.76
N TYR A 68 -10.91 5.25 -22.96
CA TYR A 68 -11.91 4.67 -23.85
C TYR A 68 -11.59 3.21 -24.23
N GLN A 69 -10.35 2.94 -24.66
CA GLN A 69 -9.89 1.59 -24.96
C GLN A 69 -10.07 0.63 -23.78
N HIS A 70 -9.77 1.10 -22.57
CA HIS A 70 -10.00 0.33 -21.35
C HIS A 70 -11.50 0.05 -21.14
N LEU A 71 -12.38 1.04 -21.29
CA LEU A 71 -13.83 0.87 -21.11
C LEU A 71 -14.42 -0.13 -22.10
N ILE A 72 -14.08 -0.04 -23.39
CA ILE A 72 -14.64 -0.96 -24.41
C ILE A 72 -14.13 -2.40 -24.23
N THR A 73 -12.90 -2.58 -23.73
CA THR A 73 -12.30 -3.90 -23.50
C THR A 73 -12.55 -4.47 -22.10
N ASN A 74 -13.16 -3.70 -21.19
CA ASN A 74 -13.30 -4.09 -19.78
C ASN A 74 -14.02 -5.44 -19.62
N SER A 75 -15.17 -5.60 -20.29
CA SER A 75 -15.94 -6.85 -20.25
C SER A 75 -15.13 -8.05 -20.76
N PHE A 76 -14.34 -7.88 -21.83
CA PHE A 76 -13.48 -8.94 -22.35
C PHE A 76 -12.42 -9.38 -21.33
N VAL A 77 -11.83 -8.43 -20.60
CA VAL A 77 -10.83 -8.73 -19.58
C VAL A 77 -11.49 -9.39 -18.35
N GLU A 78 -12.59 -8.85 -17.85
CA GLU A 78 -13.29 -9.37 -16.66
C GLU A 78 -13.86 -10.79 -16.88
N CYS A 79 -14.32 -11.10 -18.09
CA CYS A 79 -14.83 -12.43 -18.44
C CYS A 79 -13.71 -13.46 -18.69
N ASN A 80 -12.46 -13.02 -18.84
CA ASN A 80 -11.33 -13.91 -19.07
C ASN A 80 -10.52 -14.12 -17.78
N ARG A 81 -10.66 -15.31 -17.18
CA ARG A 81 -9.94 -15.68 -15.94
C ARG A 81 -8.41 -15.53 -16.03
N LEU A 82 -7.82 -15.57 -17.23
CA LEU A 82 -6.38 -15.47 -17.46
C LEU A 82 -5.91 -14.01 -17.66
N LEU A 83 -6.84 -13.05 -17.65
CA LEU A 83 -6.56 -11.63 -17.76
C LEU A 83 -7.00 -10.91 -16.49
N ARG A 84 -6.24 -9.89 -16.10
CA ARG A 84 -6.65 -8.98 -15.03
C ARG A 84 -6.06 -7.59 -15.25
N TRP A 85 -6.86 -6.56 -14.99
CA TRP A 85 -6.38 -5.18 -15.01
C TRP A 85 -5.36 -4.91 -13.90
N CYS A 86 -4.40 -4.05 -14.20
CA CYS A 86 -3.57 -3.44 -13.17
C CYS A 86 -4.44 -2.53 -12.28
N PRO A 87 -4.42 -2.68 -10.95
CA PRO A 87 -5.22 -1.85 -10.05
C PRO A 87 -4.64 -0.44 -9.84
N SER A 88 -3.43 -0.15 -10.36
CA SER A 88 -2.84 1.19 -10.27
C SER A 88 -3.74 2.23 -10.93
N PRO A 89 -4.00 3.37 -10.26
CA PRO A 89 -4.70 4.49 -10.88
C PRO A 89 -4.01 4.93 -12.17
N ASP A 90 -4.81 5.37 -13.15
CA ASP A 90 -4.36 5.80 -14.48
C ASP A 90 -3.58 4.73 -15.30
N CYS A 91 -3.55 3.47 -14.87
CA CYS A 91 -2.93 2.38 -15.62
C CYS A 91 -3.99 1.52 -16.32
N SER A 92 -3.96 1.48 -17.65
CA SER A 92 -4.86 0.66 -18.46
C SER A 92 -4.17 -0.60 -19.02
N ASN A 93 -3.17 -1.13 -18.33
CA ASN A 93 -2.53 -2.38 -18.71
C ASN A 93 -3.27 -3.57 -18.11
N ALA A 94 -3.46 -4.63 -18.90
CA ALA A 94 -3.90 -5.93 -18.41
C ALA A 94 -2.72 -6.92 -18.35
N ILE A 95 -2.67 -7.73 -17.30
CA ILE A 95 -1.73 -8.83 -17.14
C ILE A 95 -2.36 -10.11 -17.65
N LYS A 96 -1.60 -10.88 -18.42
CA LYS A 96 -1.98 -12.22 -18.89
C LYS A 96 -1.12 -13.28 -18.21
N VAL A 97 -1.75 -14.34 -17.72
CA VAL A 97 -1.08 -15.50 -17.13
C VAL A 97 -1.45 -16.79 -17.86
N GLN A 98 -0.71 -17.87 -17.61
CA GLN A 98 -1.00 -19.19 -18.19
C GLN A 98 -2.06 -19.95 -17.39
N TYR A 99 -2.05 -19.78 -16.07
CA TYR A 99 -2.98 -20.39 -15.13
C TYR A 99 -3.26 -19.42 -13.99
N VAL A 100 -4.40 -19.58 -13.32
CA VAL A 100 -4.82 -18.68 -12.23
C VAL A 100 -4.31 -19.23 -10.91
N GLU A 101 -3.31 -18.56 -10.34
CA GLU A 101 -2.79 -18.85 -9.02
C GLU A 101 -2.58 -17.56 -8.19
N PRO A 102 -2.62 -17.64 -6.85
CA PRO A 102 -2.28 -16.53 -5.98
C PRO A 102 -0.77 -16.28 -6.01
N HIS A 103 -0.29 -15.59 -7.04
CA HIS A 103 1.11 -15.21 -7.17
C HIS A 103 1.27 -13.72 -7.43
N ARG A 104 2.47 -13.24 -7.13
CA ARG A 104 2.91 -11.87 -7.37
C ARG A 104 3.02 -11.62 -8.86
N VAL A 105 2.43 -10.53 -9.34
CA VAL A 105 2.66 -10.00 -10.70
C VAL A 105 3.09 -8.55 -10.61
N THR A 106 3.97 -8.14 -11.52
CA THR A 106 4.43 -6.75 -11.64
C THR A 106 4.03 -6.21 -13.01
N CYS A 107 3.26 -5.13 -12.99
CA CYS A 107 2.87 -4.41 -14.20
C CYS A 107 4.06 -3.60 -14.75
N LYS A 108 3.99 -3.23 -16.04
CA LYS A 108 4.94 -2.31 -16.67
C LYS A 108 4.99 -0.93 -16.00
N CYS A 109 3.94 -0.52 -15.29
CA CYS A 109 3.96 0.69 -14.45
C CYS A 109 4.64 0.47 -13.08
N SER A 110 5.32 -0.66 -12.88
CA SER A 110 5.99 -1.08 -11.64
C SER A 110 5.05 -1.43 -10.47
N HIS A 111 3.75 -1.23 -10.61
CA HIS A 111 2.78 -1.66 -9.59
C HIS A 111 2.76 -3.19 -9.46
N THR A 112 2.80 -3.68 -8.22
CA THR A 112 2.88 -5.10 -7.90
C THR A 112 1.67 -5.52 -7.08
N PHE A 113 0.94 -6.52 -7.57
CA PHE A 113 -0.32 -6.98 -6.97
C PHE A 113 -0.46 -8.50 -7.06
N CYS A 114 -1.44 -9.04 -6.34
CA CYS A 114 -1.81 -10.45 -6.41
C CYS A 114 -2.73 -10.69 -7.61
N PHE A 115 -2.36 -11.60 -8.51
CA PHE A 115 -3.18 -11.89 -9.68
C PHE A 115 -4.55 -12.50 -9.33
N ALA A 116 -4.63 -13.29 -8.26
CA ALA A 116 -5.87 -13.98 -7.89
C ALA A 116 -6.94 -13.04 -7.32
N CYS A 117 -6.58 -12.16 -6.37
CA CYS A 117 -7.55 -11.27 -5.73
C CYS A 117 -7.58 -9.85 -6.32
N GLY A 118 -6.50 -9.38 -6.94
CA GLY A 118 -6.37 -8.01 -7.45
C GLY A 118 -5.86 -6.99 -6.42
N GLU A 119 -5.74 -7.37 -5.15
CA GLU A 119 -5.18 -6.51 -4.11
C GLU A 119 -3.66 -6.40 -4.23
N ASN A 120 -3.09 -5.37 -3.58
CA ASN A 120 -1.64 -5.24 -3.39
C ASN A 120 -1.03 -6.57 -2.92
N TRP A 121 0.20 -6.88 -3.36
CA TRP A 121 0.85 -8.13 -2.99
C TRP A 121 0.91 -8.29 -1.46
N HIS A 122 0.36 -9.39 -0.95
CA HIS A 122 -0.03 -9.48 0.45
C HIS A 122 0.58 -10.68 1.17
N ASP A 123 1.86 -10.96 0.91
CA ASP A 123 2.64 -11.89 1.73
C ASP A 123 2.72 -11.36 3.18
N PRO A 124 2.43 -12.15 4.22
CA PRO A 124 2.20 -13.60 4.23
C PRO A 124 0.75 -14.09 4.20
N VAL A 125 -0.25 -13.19 4.15
CA VAL A 125 -1.66 -13.55 4.34
C VAL A 125 -2.29 -14.17 3.08
N LYS A 126 -3.14 -15.19 3.24
CA LYS A 126 -3.93 -15.75 2.13
C LYS A 126 -5.02 -14.77 1.66
N CYS A 127 -5.35 -14.80 0.36
CA CYS A 127 -6.33 -13.88 -0.24
C CYS A 127 -7.70 -13.84 0.47
N HIS A 128 -8.20 -14.99 0.91
CA HIS A 128 -9.52 -15.07 1.54
C HIS A 128 -9.54 -14.39 2.92
N LEU A 129 -8.47 -14.50 3.71
CA LEU A 129 -8.32 -13.82 4.99
C LEU A 129 -8.19 -12.31 4.80
N LEU A 130 -7.40 -11.87 3.80
CA LEU A 130 -7.30 -10.45 3.48
C LEU A 130 -8.66 -9.86 3.06
N LYS A 131 -9.43 -10.59 2.25
CA LYS A 131 -10.77 -10.15 1.85
C LYS A 131 -11.72 -10.02 3.05
N LYS A 132 -11.67 -10.95 4.01
CA LYS A 132 -12.43 -10.86 5.26
C LYS A 132 -11.98 -9.64 6.09
N TRP A 133 -10.68 -9.39 6.17
CA TRP A 133 -10.12 -8.25 6.91
C TRP A 133 -10.56 -6.91 6.34
N ILE A 134 -10.41 -6.72 5.02
CA ILE A 134 -10.82 -5.48 4.34
C ILE A 134 -12.30 -5.20 4.59
N LYS A 135 -13.16 -6.21 4.39
CA LYS A 135 -14.60 -6.08 4.68
C LYS A 135 -14.86 -5.66 6.12
N LYS A 136 -14.16 -6.27 7.09
CA LYS A 136 -14.30 -5.92 8.51
C LYS A 136 -13.85 -4.49 8.80
N CYS A 137 -12.75 -4.03 8.19
CA CYS A 137 -12.28 -2.65 8.34
C CYS A 137 -13.25 -1.62 7.75
N ASP A 138 -13.90 -1.96 6.64
CA ASP A 138 -14.92 -1.11 6.01
C ASP A 138 -16.19 -1.02 6.86
N ASP A 139 -16.65 -2.15 7.40
CA ASP A 139 -17.84 -2.22 8.27
C ASP A 139 -17.62 -1.47 9.60
N ASP A 140 -16.39 -1.47 10.15
CA ASP A 140 -16.00 -0.80 11.41
C ASP A 140 -15.35 0.60 11.19
N SER A 141 -15.71 1.31 10.13
CA SER A 141 -15.02 2.53 9.62
C SER A 141 -14.78 3.67 10.64
N GLU A 142 -15.73 3.96 11.54
CA GLU A 142 -15.57 4.98 12.60
C GLU A 142 -14.40 4.65 13.56
N THR A 143 -14.24 3.37 13.86
CA THR A 143 -13.15 2.88 14.72
C THR A 143 -11.81 2.96 13.98
N SER A 144 -11.80 2.65 12.69
CA SER A 144 -10.63 2.76 11.81
C SER A 144 -10.14 4.20 11.66
N ASN A 145 -11.07 5.17 11.58
CA ASN A 145 -10.75 6.59 11.44
C ASN A 145 -10.13 7.19 12.71
N TRP A 146 -10.65 6.86 13.89
CA TRP A 146 -10.06 7.29 15.16
C TRP A 146 -8.65 6.73 15.38
N ILE A 147 -8.45 5.45 15.02
CA ILE A 147 -7.15 4.77 15.06
C ILE A 147 -6.13 5.41 14.11
N ALA A 148 -6.58 5.88 12.94
CA ALA A 148 -5.74 6.48 11.91
C ALA A 148 -5.39 7.96 12.19
N ALA A 149 -5.75 8.50 13.35
CA ALA A 149 -5.35 9.84 13.76
C ALA A 149 -3.82 9.96 13.79
N ASN A 150 -3.28 10.90 13.01
CA ASN A 150 -1.84 11.20 12.95
C ASN A 150 -1.37 12.05 14.14
N THR A 151 -2.23 12.25 15.14
CA THR A 151 -1.96 13.13 16.28
C THR A 151 -2.18 12.35 17.57
N LYS A 152 -1.18 12.34 18.46
CA LYS A 152 -1.22 11.71 19.78
C LYS A 152 -0.49 12.59 20.80
N GLU A 153 -0.67 12.31 22.08
CA GLU A 153 0.02 13.03 23.16
C GLU A 153 1.30 12.29 23.59
N CYS A 154 2.32 13.05 23.99
CA CYS A 154 3.52 12.48 24.60
C CYS A 154 3.17 11.80 25.93
N PRO A 155 3.55 10.54 26.17
CA PRO A 155 3.21 9.82 27.40
C PRO A 155 3.86 10.39 28.67
N ARG A 156 4.88 11.27 28.54
CA ARG A 156 5.59 11.88 29.66
C ARG A 156 5.11 13.30 29.99
N CYS A 157 4.84 14.13 28.98
CA CYS A 157 4.54 15.56 29.17
C CYS A 157 3.21 16.02 28.57
N ASN A 158 2.45 15.10 27.96
CA ASN A 158 1.13 15.31 27.36
C ASN A 158 1.05 16.38 26.27
N VAL A 159 2.19 16.85 25.78
CA VAL A 159 2.23 17.73 24.61
C VAL A 159 1.76 16.94 23.39
N THR A 160 0.86 17.54 22.62
CA THR A 160 0.36 16.99 21.36
C THR A 160 1.49 16.92 20.33
N ILE A 161 1.63 15.75 19.70
CA ILE A 161 2.61 15.43 18.68
C ILE A 161 1.87 14.96 17.43
N GLU A 162 2.19 15.56 16.29
CA GLU A 162 1.77 15.09 14.97
C GLU A 162 2.87 14.20 14.36
N LYS A 163 2.47 13.08 13.76
CA LYS A 163 3.37 12.16 13.06
C LYS A 163 3.75 12.75 11.70
N ASP A 164 5.04 13.04 11.51
CA ASP A 164 5.60 13.66 10.30
C ASP A 164 6.47 12.69 9.45
N GLY A 165 6.61 11.44 9.88
CA GLY A 165 7.43 10.41 9.23
C GLY A 165 6.85 9.00 9.33
N GLY A 166 7.53 8.05 8.68
CA GLY A 166 7.15 6.63 8.69
C GLY A 166 7.60 5.91 9.95
N CYS A 167 8.70 6.37 10.56
CA CYS A 167 9.28 5.77 11.74
C CYS A 167 8.34 5.86 12.96
N ASN A 168 8.23 4.77 13.72
CA ASN A 168 7.45 4.71 14.96
C ASN A 168 8.29 5.07 16.20
N HIS A 169 9.60 5.27 16.06
CA HIS A 169 10.47 5.81 17.10
C HIS A 169 10.25 7.31 17.24
N MET A 170 9.57 7.74 18.30
CA MET A 170 9.24 9.14 18.53
C MET A 170 10.15 9.75 19.57
N VAL A 171 10.72 10.91 19.28
CA VAL A 171 11.44 11.74 20.24
C VAL A 171 10.61 12.98 20.53
N CYS A 172 10.28 13.22 21.80
CA CYS A 172 9.51 14.40 22.18
C CYS A 172 10.30 15.69 21.89
N LYS A 173 9.78 16.53 20.98
CA LYS A 173 10.39 17.83 20.60
C LYS A 173 10.37 18.88 21.73
N ASN A 174 9.65 18.63 22.82
CA ASN A 174 9.68 19.49 24.00
C ASN A 174 11.06 19.41 24.68
N GLN A 175 11.77 20.54 24.74
CA GLN A 175 13.12 20.66 25.28
C GLN A 175 13.23 20.21 26.75
N ASN A 176 12.15 20.30 27.52
CA ASN A 176 12.09 19.89 28.92
C ASN A 176 11.78 18.39 29.11
N CYS A 177 11.40 17.67 28.06
CA CYS A 177 10.95 16.27 28.13
C CYS A 177 11.93 15.32 27.45
N LYS A 178 12.23 15.55 26.16
CA LYS A 178 13.13 14.75 25.31
C LYS A 178 12.98 13.23 25.48
N ALA A 179 11.77 12.75 25.74
CA ALA A 179 11.49 11.34 25.94
C ALA A 179 11.40 10.61 24.60
N ASP A 180 12.01 9.43 24.55
CA ASP A 180 11.91 8.49 23.44
C ASP A 180 10.83 7.43 23.73
N PHE A 181 9.87 7.28 22.81
CA PHE A 181 8.74 6.36 22.98
C PHE A 181 8.25 5.80 21.64
N CYS A 182 7.51 4.70 21.69
CA CYS A 182 6.91 4.09 20.52
C CYS A 182 5.56 4.72 20.20
N TRP A 183 5.34 5.13 18.94
CA TRP A 183 4.06 5.71 18.49
C TRP A 183 2.87 4.77 18.65
N VAL A 184 3.09 3.45 18.56
CA VAL A 184 2.02 2.44 18.60
C VAL A 184 1.54 2.21 20.03
N CYS A 185 2.42 1.75 20.93
CA CYS A 185 2.05 1.40 22.30
C CYS A 185 2.18 2.56 23.31
N LEU A 186 2.80 3.68 22.93
CA LEU A 186 3.15 4.79 23.83
C LEU A 186 4.09 4.40 24.99
N GLY A 187 4.69 3.22 24.93
CA GLY A 187 5.71 2.74 25.86
C GLY A 187 7.10 3.31 25.55
N PRO A 188 8.05 3.21 26.50
CA PRO A 188 9.44 3.66 26.29
C PRO A 188 10.09 2.95 25.11
N TRP A 189 10.95 3.64 24.37
CA TRP A 189 11.59 3.06 23.20
C TRP A 189 12.67 2.03 23.55
N GLU A 190 13.53 2.32 24.53
CA GLU A 190 14.72 1.53 24.89
C GLU A 190 14.46 0.00 25.05
N PRO A 191 13.36 -0.47 25.64
CA PRO A 191 13.10 -1.92 25.74
C PRO A 191 12.74 -2.61 24.42
N HIS A 192 12.38 -1.88 23.36
CA HIS A 192 12.00 -2.47 22.08
C HIS A 192 13.18 -3.21 21.46
N GLY A 193 12.90 -4.40 20.91
CA GLY A 193 13.94 -5.31 20.38
C GLY A 193 14.56 -6.23 21.44
N SER A 194 14.24 -6.05 22.73
CA SER A 194 14.61 -7.01 23.77
C SER A 194 13.75 -8.28 23.72
N SER A 195 14.23 -9.36 24.34
CA SER A 195 13.47 -10.61 24.41
C SER A 195 12.23 -10.52 25.32
N TRP A 196 12.27 -9.66 26.34
CA TRP A 196 11.24 -9.60 27.40
C TRP A 196 10.14 -8.56 27.12
N TYR A 197 10.39 -7.57 26.26
CA TYR A 197 9.39 -6.56 25.90
C TYR A 197 8.79 -6.85 24.52
N ASN A 198 7.48 -7.06 24.45
CA ASN A 198 6.78 -7.41 23.21
C ASN A 198 5.62 -6.44 22.96
N CYS A 199 5.82 -5.47 22.06
CA CYS A 199 4.78 -4.54 21.63
C CYS A 199 3.84 -5.17 20.58
N ASN A 200 4.29 -6.17 19.84
CA ASN A 200 3.55 -6.78 18.72
C ASN A 200 2.58 -7.90 19.13
N ARG A 201 2.73 -8.49 20.33
CA ARG A 201 1.93 -9.61 20.82
C ARG A 201 0.67 -9.13 21.57
N TYR A 202 -0.47 -9.77 21.29
CA TYR A 202 -1.68 -9.56 22.07
C TYR A 202 -1.73 -10.51 23.26
N ASP A 203 -1.59 -9.96 24.47
CA ASP A 203 -1.74 -10.72 25.71
C ASP A 203 -3.23 -10.92 26.03
N GLU A 204 -3.70 -12.15 25.83
CA GLU A 204 -5.07 -12.53 26.14
C GLU A 204 -5.28 -12.73 27.64
N ASP A 205 -4.24 -13.07 28.38
CA ASP A 205 -4.34 -13.42 29.79
C ASP A 205 -4.35 -12.16 30.64
N GLU A 206 -3.58 -11.13 30.27
CA GLU A 206 -3.72 -9.78 30.81
C GLU A 206 -5.12 -9.22 30.53
N ALA A 207 -5.63 -9.41 29.30
CA ALA A 207 -6.98 -8.97 28.93
C ALA A 207 -8.10 -9.73 29.68
N LYS A 208 -7.91 -11.03 29.97
CA LYS A 208 -8.86 -11.87 30.74
C LYS A 208 -8.79 -11.58 32.24
N ALA A 209 -7.59 -11.39 32.80
CA ALA A 209 -7.38 -11.10 34.22
C ALA A 209 -8.01 -9.78 34.65
N ALA A 210 -8.25 -8.88 33.69
CA ALA A 210 -8.85 -7.58 33.97
C ALA A 210 -10.36 -7.61 34.32
N ARG A 211 -11.17 -8.67 34.03
CA ARG A 211 -12.67 -8.56 34.12
C ARG A 211 -13.53 -9.82 34.37
N ASP A 212 -14.75 -9.57 34.87
CA ASP A 212 -15.88 -10.48 35.18
C ASP A 212 -16.69 -10.99 33.96
N ALA A 213 -17.49 -12.04 34.19
CA ALA A 213 -18.06 -13.00 33.22
C ALA A 213 -19.03 -12.51 32.11
N GLN A 214 -19.24 -11.20 31.88
CA GLN A 214 -20.26 -10.69 30.93
C GLN A 214 -19.71 -10.26 29.54
N GLU A 215 -18.47 -10.60 29.18
CA GLU A 215 -17.69 -9.75 28.24
C GLU A 215 -17.03 -10.40 27.00
N LYS A 216 -17.52 -11.53 26.46
CA LYS A 216 -16.92 -12.11 25.22
C LYS A 216 -16.87 -11.14 24.02
N SER A 217 -17.91 -10.33 23.83
CA SER A 217 -17.99 -9.35 22.73
C SER A 217 -16.94 -8.22 22.85
N ARG A 218 -16.69 -7.73 24.08
CA ARG A 218 -15.69 -6.67 24.33
C ARG A 218 -14.25 -7.16 24.16
N SER A 219 -13.97 -8.41 24.53
CA SER A 219 -12.65 -9.03 24.32
C SER A 219 -12.33 -9.18 22.82
N ALA A 220 -13.28 -9.67 22.02
CA ALA A 220 -13.10 -9.78 20.56
C ALA A 220 -12.88 -8.42 19.89
N LEU A 221 -13.60 -7.39 20.33
CA LEU A 221 -13.39 -6.02 19.86
C LEU A 221 -12.00 -5.52 20.23
N GLN A 222 -11.57 -5.63 21.49
CA GLN A 222 -10.25 -5.16 21.93
C GLN A 222 -9.11 -5.86 21.17
N ARG A 223 -9.23 -7.17 20.94
CA ARG A 223 -8.31 -7.91 20.07
C ARG A 223 -8.30 -7.31 18.67
N TYR A 224 -9.46 -7.10 18.05
CA TYR A 224 -9.52 -6.47 16.73
C TYR A 224 -8.85 -5.09 16.71
N LEU A 225 -9.13 -4.21 17.68
CA LEU A 225 -8.51 -2.89 17.77
C LEU A 225 -6.98 -2.97 17.83
N PHE A 226 -6.44 -3.95 18.55
CA PHE A 226 -5.00 -4.15 18.68
C PHE A 226 -4.33 -4.42 17.33
N TYR A 227 -4.87 -5.36 16.53
CA TYR A 227 -4.30 -5.71 15.22
C TYR A 227 -4.64 -4.63 14.18
N CYS A 228 -5.84 -4.06 14.22
CA CYS A 228 -6.27 -2.98 13.33
C CYS A 228 -5.40 -1.74 13.50
N ASN A 229 -5.09 -1.35 14.73
CA ASN A 229 -4.18 -0.24 15.00
C ASN A 229 -2.81 -0.43 14.36
N ARG A 230 -2.23 -1.63 14.47
CA ARG A 230 -0.91 -1.94 13.90
C ARG A 230 -0.94 -1.99 12.38
N TYR A 231 -1.95 -2.63 11.79
CA TYR A 231 -2.19 -2.63 10.35
C TYR A 231 -2.30 -1.20 9.80
N MET A 232 -3.19 -0.38 10.36
CA MET A 232 -3.43 1.00 9.91
C MET A 232 -2.20 1.88 10.11
N ASN A 233 -1.47 1.70 11.22
CA ASN A 233 -0.25 2.43 11.48
C ASN A 233 0.85 2.11 10.45
N HIS A 234 1.08 0.83 10.12
CA HIS A 234 2.04 0.47 9.07
C HIS A 234 1.59 0.95 7.69
N MET A 235 0.29 0.93 7.40
CA MET A 235 -0.25 1.51 6.16
C MET A 235 0.01 3.02 6.07
N ALA A 236 -0.19 3.76 7.17
CA ALA A 236 0.12 5.19 7.22
C ALA A 236 1.63 5.46 7.12
N SER A 237 2.44 4.71 7.86
CA SER A 237 3.91 4.77 7.79
C SER A 237 4.43 4.54 6.38
N LEU A 238 3.90 3.53 5.68
CA LEU A 238 4.26 3.24 4.29
C LEU A 238 3.99 4.44 3.38
N LYS A 239 2.89 5.19 3.57
CA LYS A 239 2.61 6.41 2.79
C LYS A 239 3.66 7.50 3.02
N PHE A 240 4.17 7.64 4.25
CA PHE A 240 5.26 8.57 4.55
C PHE A 240 6.58 8.11 3.92
N GLU A 241 6.89 6.82 3.97
CA GLU A 241 8.12 6.27 3.38
C GLU A 241 8.19 6.43 1.86
N HIS A 242 7.05 6.40 1.16
CA HIS A 242 7.04 6.71 -0.27
C HIS A 242 7.53 8.14 -0.57
N LYS A 243 7.44 9.07 0.38
CA LYS A 243 8.00 10.43 0.22
C LYS A 243 9.53 10.42 0.28
N LEU A 244 10.16 9.41 0.89
CA LEU A 244 11.62 9.29 0.98
C LEU A 244 12.27 9.09 -0.39
N TYR A 245 11.57 8.58 -1.40
CA TYR A 245 12.12 8.48 -2.75
C TYR A 245 12.58 9.83 -3.31
N ALA A 246 11.87 10.91 -3.00
CA ALA A 246 12.25 12.26 -3.42
C ALA A 246 13.53 12.71 -2.71
N SER A 247 13.56 12.63 -1.38
CA SER A 247 14.72 13.02 -0.56
C SER A 247 15.97 12.18 -0.86
N VAL A 248 15.80 10.88 -1.07
CA VAL A 248 16.90 9.99 -1.47
C VAL A 248 17.43 10.33 -2.85
N LYS A 249 16.57 10.69 -3.80
CA LYS A 249 17.02 11.11 -5.13
C LYS A 249 17.92 12.35 -5.04
N GLU A 250 17.52 13.36 -4.27
CA GLU A 250 18.35 14.56 -4.04
C GLU A 250 19.69 14.18 -3.39
N LYS A 251 19.68 13.30 -2.38
CA LYS A 251 20.92 12.84 -1.73
C LYS A 251 21.83 12.05 -2.67
N MET A 252 21.27 11.24 -3.56
CA MET A 252 22.02 10.52 -4.60
C MET A 252 22.68 11.49 -5.57
N GLU A 253 22.02 12.59 -5.94
CA GLU A 253 22.58 13.64 -6.80
C GLU A 253 23.72 14.41 -6.10
N GLU A 254 23.56 14.74 -4.81
CA GLU A 254 24.63 15.33 -3.97
C GLU A 254 25.86 14.40 -3.91
N MET A 255 25.66 13.11 -3.62
CA MET A 255 26.74 12.11 -3.60
C MET A 255 27.48 12.00 -4.94
N GLN A 256 26.77 12.13 -6.06
CA GLN A 256 27.39 12.09 -7.40
C GLN A 256 28.30 13.29 -7.65
N GLN A 257 27.94 14.47 -7.14
CA GLN A 257 28.79 15.66 -7.20
C GLN A 257 30.08 15.49 -6.38
N HIS A 258 30.05 14.63 -5.36
CA HIS A 258 31.20 14.29 -4.50
C HIS A 258 31.93 13.01 -4.96
N ASN A 259 32.12 12.83 -6.27
CA ASN A 259 32.89 11.74 -6.90
C ASN A 259 32.33 10.31 -6.76
N MET A 260 31.07 10.11 -6.37
CA MET A 260 30.43 8.79 -6.45
C MET A 260 29.81 8.58 -7.84
N SER A 261 30.00 7.40 -8.43
CA SER A 261 29.35 7.07 -9.69
C SER A 261 27.84 6.83 -9.52
N TRP A 262 27.10 6.89 -10.63
CA TRP A 262 25.66 6.58 -10.65
C TRP A 262 25.32 5.20 -10.07
N ILE A 263 26.21 4.21 -10.26
CA ILE A 263 26.06 2.84 -9.75
C ILE A 263 26.23 2.83 -8.22
N GLU A 264 27.19 3.59 -7.72
CA GLU A 264 27.55 3.58 -6.30
C GLU A 264 26.50 4.21 -5.40
N VAL A 265 25.60 5.04 -5.94
CA VAL A 265 24.51 5.68 -5.18
C VAL A 265 23.20 4.89 -5.22
N GLN A 266 23.07 3.86 -6.06
CA GLN A 266 21.83 3.06 -6.17
C GLN A 266 21.44 2.33 -4.87
N PHE A 267 22.37 2.15 -3.94
CA PHE A 267 22.07 1.52 -2.65
C PHE A 267 21.03 2.29 -1.84
N LEU A 268 20.94 3.62 -1.98
CA LEU A 268 19.95 4.41 -1.25
C LEU A 268 18.54 4.13 -1.76
N LYS A 269 18.36 4.13 -3.08
CA LYS A 269 17.08 3.73 -3.69
C LYS A 269 16.70 2.31 -3.28
N LYS A 270 17.67 1.38 -3.31
CA LYS A 270 17.45 0.00 -2.87
C LYS A 270 17.05 -0.09 -1.39
N ALA A 271 17.61 0.76 -0.53
CA ALA A 271 17.25 0.80 0.89
C ALA A 271 15.78 1.20 1.09
N VAL A 272 15.32 2.23 0.37
CA VAL A 272 13.90 2.63 0.39
C VAL A 272 13.00 1.56 -0.22
N ASP A 273 13.41 0.95 -1.35
CA ASP A 273 12.68 -0.16 -1.98
C ASP A 273 12.46 -1.31 -0.97
N ILE A 274 13.49 -1.67 -0.19
CA ILE A 274 13.40 -2.70 0.86
C ILE A 274 12.55 -2.23 2.05
N LEU A 275 12.72 -1.00 2.51
CA LEU A 275 11.93 -0.44 3.61
C LEU A 275 10.42 -0.53 3.32
N CYS A 276 10.00 -0.04 2.15
CA CYS A 276 8.61 -0.10 1.72
C CYS A 276 8.09 -1.55 1.63
N GLN A 277 8.90 -2.48 1.12
CA GLN A 277 8.52 -3.91 1.05
C GLN A 277 8.35 -4.53 2.44
N CYS A 278 9.27 -4.24 3.38
CA CYS A 278 9.18 -4.72 4.75
C CYS A 278 7.94 -4.17 5.46
N ARG A 279 7.60 -2.91 5.24
CA ARG A 279 6.39 -2.26 5.80
C ARG A 279 5.10 -2.81 5.24
N GLN A 280 5.05 -3.02 3.94
CA GLN A 280 3.94 -3.73 3.30
C GLN A 280 3.78 -5.13 3.88
N THR A 281 4.89 -5.87 4.06
CA THR A 281 4.86 -7.21 4.66
C THR A 281 4.35 -7.15 6.10
N LEU A 282 4.92 -6.26 6.95
CA LEU A 282 4.50 -6.06 8.34
C LEU A 282 3.01 -5.77 8.46
N MET A 283 2.47 -4.89 7.61
CA MET A 283 1.03 -4.63 7.55
C MET A 283 0.23 -5.93 7.41
N TYR A 284 0.61 -6.81 6.47
CA TYR A 284 -0.07 -8.09 6.26
C TYR A 284 0.25 -9.17 7.30
N THR A 285 1.40 -9.09 7.98
CA THR A 285 1.69 -9.99 9.11
C THR A 285 0.66 -9.83 10.22
N TYR A 286 0.16 -8.61 10.47
CA TYR A 286 -0.88 -8.38 11.47
C TYR A 286 -2.26 -8.90 11.05
N VAL A 287 -2.57 -8.89 9.76
CA VAL A 287 -3.80 -9.53 9.24
C VAL A 287 -3.72 -11.03 9.42
N PHE A 288 -2.59 -11.64 9.06
CA PHE A 288 -2.33 -13.06 9.28
C PHE A 288 -2.45 -13.43 10.77
N ALA A 289 -1.79 -12.67 11.65
CA ALA A 289 -1.75 -12.89 13.09
C ALA A 289 -3.10 -12.72 13.78
N TYR A 290 -3.98 -11.85 13.27
CA TYR A 290 -5.31 -11.65 13.84
C TYR A 290 -6.17 -12.93 13.74
N TYR A 291 -6.17 -13.56 12.56
CA TYR A 291 -6.93 -14.77 12.32
C TYR A 291 -6.26 -16.02 12.89
N LEU A 292 -4.95 -15.99 13.13
CA LEU A 292 -4.19 -17.16 13.57
C LEU A 292 -4.65 -17.69 14.93
N GLN A 293 -4.88 -18.99 15.01
CA GLN A 293 -5.02 -19.71 16.28
C GLN A 293 -3.64 -19.89 16.94
N LYS A 294 -3.57 -19.62 18.26
CA LYS A 294 -2.32 -19.75 19.00
C LYS A 294 -1.85 -21.20 19.00
N ASN A 295 -0.60 -21.41 18.60
CA ASN A 295 0.09 -22.69 18.66
C ASN A 295 1.61 -22.47 18.83
N ASN A 296 2.40 -23.54 18.87
CA ASN A 296 3.86 -23.41 19.05
C ASN A 296 4.53 -22.58 17.95
N GLN A 297 4.03 -22.70 16.71
CA GLN A 297 4.56 -21.98 15.56
C GLN A 297 4.14 -20.51 15.57
N SER A 298 2.97 -20.17 16.13
CA SER A 298 2.54 -18.76 16.23
C SER A 298 3.48 -17.95 17.12
N VAL A 299 4.04 -18.55 18.18
CA VAL A 299 5.02 -17.90 19.06
C VAL A 299 6.30 -17.55 18.29
N ILE A 300 6.81 -18.51 17.49
CA ILE A 300 8.00 -18.32 16.65
C ILE A 300 7.74 -17.25 15.59
N PHE A 301 6.56 -17.28 14.96
CA PHE A 301 6.15 -16.26 14.00
C PHE A 301 6.12 -14.86 14.65
N GLU A 302 5.59 -14.73 15.86
CA GLU A 302 5.55 -13.44 16.58
C GLU A 302 6.94 -12.93 16.96
N ASP A 303 7.91 -13.82 17.26
CA ASP A 303 9.31 -13.42 17.47
C ASP A 303 9.95 -12.94 16.16
N ASN A 304 9.73 -13.66 15.06
CA ASN A 304 10.19 -13.24 13.72
C ASN A 304 9.57 -11.89 13.31
N GLN A 305 8.29 -11.67 13.64
CA GLN A 305 7.58 -10.42 13.39
C GLN A 305 8.21 -9.26 14.17
N LYS A 306 8.50 -9.47 15.46
CA LYS A 306 9.17 -8.47 16.31
C LYS A 306 10.55 -8.11 15.77
N ASP A 307 11.34 -9.10 15.37
CA ASP A 307 12.67 -8.90 14.78
C ASP A 307 12.60 -8.06 13.51
N LEU A 308 11.65 -8.37 12.61
CA LEU A 308 11.42 -7.60 11.39
C LEU A 308 10.96 -6.18 11.70
N GLU A 309 10.04 -6.01 12.64
CA GLU A 309 9.52 -4.69 13.02
C GLU A 309 10.67 -3.81 13.56
N SER A 310 11.45 -4.33 14.51
CA SER A 310 12.61 -3.61 15.06
C SER A 310 13.65 -3.24 13.99
N ALA A 311 13.95 -4.17 13.07
CA ALA A 311 14.86 -3.91 11.96
C ALA A 311 14.32 -2.86 10.99
N THR A 312 13.00 -2.86 10.76
CA THR A 312 12.31 -1.89 9.91
C THR A 312 12.34 -0.50 10.53
N GLU A 313 12.04 -0.35 11.81
CA GLU A 313 12.10 0.95 12.50
C GLU A 313 13.52 1.51 12.51
N THR A 314 14.52 0.65 12.74
CA THR A 314 15.94 1.04 12.72
C THR A 314 16.39 1.55 11.34
N LEU A 315 15.86 0.96 10.25
CA LEU A 315 16.13 1.42 8.88
C LEU A 315 15.37 2.72 8.57
N SER A 316 14.09 2.80 8.97
CA SER A 316 13.22 3.97 8.79
C SER A 316 13.80 5.20 9.47
N GLU A 317 14.19 5.06 10.73
CA GLU A 317 14.83 6.13 11.51
C GLU A 317 16.10 6.64 10.83
N TYR A 318 16.99 5.73 10.44
CA TYR A 318 18.26 6.12 9.84
C TYR A 318 18.06 6.88 8.54
N LEU A 319 17.08 6.49 7.71
CA LEU A 319 16.76 7.16 6.45
C LEU A 319 16.01 8.49 6.64
N GLU A 320 15.29 8.66 7.75
CA GLU A 320 14.52 9.89 8.04
C GLU A 320 15.35 10.95 8.79
N ARG A 321 16.23 10.54 9.70
CA ARG A 321 16.95 11.44 10.61
C ARG A 321 18.45 11.41 10.38
N ASP A 322 19.05 10.24 10.57
CA ASP A 322 20.51 10.15 10.72
C ASP A 322 21.27 10.42 9.43
N ILE A 323 20.73 10.00 8.28
CA ILE A 323 21.38 10.17 6.97
C ILE A 323 21.66 11.64 6.61
N THR A 324 20.94 12.58 7.21
CA THR A 324 21.14 14.02 6.99
C THR A 324 22.35 14.58 7.76
N SER A 325 22.77 13.89 8.82
CA SER A 325 23.78 14.35 9.78
C SER A 325 25.15 13.67 9.66
N GLU A 326 25.24 12.59 8.88
CA GLU A 326 26.46 11.78 8.77
C GLU A 326 27.37 12.14 7.59
N ASN A 327 28.66 11.82 7.72
CA ASN A 327 29.65 11.94 6.64
C ASN A 327 29.35 10.94 5.51
N LEU A 328 29.44 11.38 4.25
CA LEU A 328 29.12 10.61 3.04
C LEU A 328 29.84 9.24 2.97
N ALA A 329 31.04 9.15 3.53
CA ALA A 329 31.84 7.92 3.54
C ALA A 329 31.22 6.77 4.37
N ASP A 330 30.56 7.07 5.49
CA ASP A 330 30.04 6.05 6.41
C ASP A 330 28.61 5.61 6.06
N ILE A 331 27.87 6.46 5.35
CA ILE A 331 26.46 6.22 4.97
C ILE A 331 26.33 4.93 4.15
N LYS A 332 27.25 4.68 3.22
CA LYS A 332 27.16 3.51 2.31
C LYS A 332 27.14 2.20 3.10
N GLN A 333 28.07 2.02 4.03
CA GLN A 333 28.18 0.79 4.81
C GLN A 333 26.98 0.63 5.75
N LYS A 334 26.65 1.67 6.53
CA LYS A 334 25.56 1.64 7.50
C LYS A 334 24.20 1.36 6.87
N VAL A 335 23.87 2.03 5.76
CA VAL A 335 22.61 1.79 5.04
C VAL A 335 22.56 0.36 4.50
N GLN A 336 23.67 -0.12 3.91
CA GLN A 336 23.73 -1.47 3.37
C GLN A 336 23.51 -2.54 4.42
N ASP A 337 24.15 -2.41 5.59
CA ASP A 337 24.00 -3.38 6.67
C ASP A 337 22.57 -3.38 7.20
N LYS A 338 21.98 -2.19 7.42
CA LYS A 338 20.60 -2.04 7.91
C LYS A 338 19.58 -2.64 6.94
N TYR A 339 19.60 -2.27 5.65
CA TYR A 339 18.59 -2.81 4.72
C TYR A 339 18.79 -4.31 4.44
N ARG A 340 20.04 -4.81 4.41
CA ARG A 340 20.29 -6.26 4.22
C ARG A 340 19.79 -7.06 5.41
N TYR A 341 20.01 -6.57 6.63
CA TYR A 341 19.49 -7.20 7.83
C TYR A 341 17.96 -7.18 7.85
N CYS A 342 17.35 -6.05 7.52
CA CYS A 342 15.89 -5.92 7.42
C CYS A 342 15.29 -6.88 6.38
N ASP A 343 15.87 -6.96 5.19
CA ASP A 343 15.45 -7.91 4.15
C ASP A 343 15.65 -9.38 4.59
N SER A 344 16.73 -9.68 5.32
CA SER A 344 16.96 -11.01 5.89
C SER A 344 15.89 -11.39 6.92
N ARG A 345 15.53 -10.50 7.85
CA ARG A 345 14.45 -10.74 8.81
C ARG A 345 13.11 -10.97 8.11
N ARG A 346 12.83 -10.21 7.03
CA ARG A 346 11.63 -10.39 6.22
C ARG A 346 11.59 -11.77 5.58
N LYS A 347 12.69 -12.22 4.99
CA LYS A 347 12.79 -13.55 4.37
C LYS A 347 12.57 -14.67 5.37
N VAL A 348 13.23 -14.62 6.54
CA VAL A 348 13.06 -15.63 7.59
C VAL A 348 11.60 -15.72 8.04
N LEU A 349 10.93 -14.57 8.22
CA LEU A 349 9.51 -14.56 8.56
C LEU A 349 8.65 -15.22 7.47
N LEU A 350 8.85 -14.86 6.21
CA LEU A 350 8.06 -15.40 5.09
C LEU A 350 8.33 -16.90 4.89
N GLU A 351 9.59 -17.32 4.93
CA GLU A 351 10.00 -18.73 4.82
C GLU A 351 9.33 -19.58 5.92
N HIS A 352 9.31 -19.09 7.17
CA HIS A 352 8.63 -19.77 8.27
C HIS A 352 7.12 -19.91 8.05
N VAL A 353 6.46 -18.86 7.57
CA VAL A 353 5.02 -18.92 7.27
C VAL A 353 4.73 -19.85 6.08
N HIS A 354 5.57 -19.82 5.03
CA HIS A 354 5.44 -20.68 3.85
C HIS A 354 5.66 -22.15 4.19
N GLU A 355 6.69 -22.47 4.97
CA GLU A 355 6.90 -23.83 5.48
C GLU A 355 5.68 -24.31 6.28
N GLY A 356 5.10 -23.43 7.09
CA GLY A 356 3.86 -23.75 7.81
C GLY A 356 2.63 -23.91 6.93
N TYR A 357 2.59 -23.30 5.74
CA TYR A 357 1.55 -23.60 4.75
C TYR A 357 1.75 -24.99 4.13
N GLU A 358 2.98 -25.38 3.82
CA GLU A 358 3.29 -26.70 3.24
C GLU A 358 3.05 -27.84 4.23
N LYS A 359 3.34 -27.59 5.52
CA LYS A 359 3.19 -28.58 6.61
C LYS A 359 1.90 -28.45 7.40
N GLU A 360 0.98 -27.60 6.96
CA GLU A 360 -0.35 -27.39 7.57
C GLU A 360 -0.30 -27.03 9.06
N TRP A 361 0.60 -26.11 9.45
CA TRP A 361 0.74 -25.65 10.85
C TRP A 361 -0.31 -24.62 11.29
N TRP A 362 -1.02 -24.00 10.35
CA TRP A 362 -1.81 -22.80 10.62
C TRP A 362 -3.31 -23.09 10.61
N ASP A 363 -3.92 -22.94 11.78
CA ASP A 363 -5.37 -22.90 11.95
C ASP A 363 -5.87 -21.46 12.13
N TYR A 364 -7.11 -21.19 11.72
CA TYR A 364 -7.69 -19.85 11.72
C TYR A 364 -9.02 -19.77 12.49
N ASN A 365 -9.17 -18.72 13.29
CA ASN A 365 -10.43 -18.32 13.92
C ASN A 365 -11.24 -17.52 12.90
N GLU A 366 -12.15 -18.19 12.18
CA GLU A 366 -12.96 -17.57 11.11
C GLU A 366 -14.11 -16.67 11.58
#